data_AF-A0A0C5WG93-F1
#
_entry.id   AF-A0A0C5WG93-F1
#
_cell.length_a   1.000
_cell.length_b   1.000
_cell.length_c   1.000
_cell.angle_alpha   90.00
_cell.angle_beta   90.00
_cell.angle_gamma   90.00
#
_symmetry.space_group_name_H-M   'P 1'
#
loop_
_entity.id
_entity.type
_entity.pdbx_description
1 polymer ?
#
loop_
_entity_poly.entity_id
_entity_poly.type
_entity_poly.pdbx_seq_one_letter_code
_entity_poly.pdbx_strand_id
1 'polypeptide(L)'
;MSTTAQQLAQIKIIPVIAIDRAEDIIPLGKALAENGLPAAEITFRSDAAAEAIRLLREAQPEMLIGAGTVLNREQAIAAKEAGATFVVSPGFNPNTVKACQELGIEIVPGVNNPSAVEAAIEVGVTTLKFFPAEASGGINMVKSLLAPYTQIQFMPTGGINAQNVNDYLAVDRVFACGGTWMVDKKLINEGRWDEIGRLAREAADLVG
;
A
#
# COMPACT_ATOMS: atom_id res chain seq x y z
N MET A 1 -4.20 -20.38 4.64
CA MET A 1 -3.67 -19.31 3.77
C MET A 1 -3.35 -18.12 4.66
N SER A 2 -2.26 -17.39 4.42
CA SER A 2 -1.92 -16.17 5.15
C SER A 2 -2.90 -15.04 4.80
N THR A 3 -3.24 -14.17 5.74
CA THR A 3 -4.05 -12.96 5.48
C THR A 3 -3.24 -11.90 4.73
N THR A 4 -3.88 -10.93 4.08
CA THR A 4 -3.15 -9.84 3.38
C THR A 4 -2.22 -9.11 4.34
N ALA A 5 -2.69 -8.81 5.57
CA ALA A 5 -1.86 -8.16 6.59
C ALA A 5 -0.59 -8.95 6.92
N GLN A 6 -0.66 -10.28 6.98
CA GLN A 6 0.51 -11.13 7.19
C GLN A 6 1.48 -11.09 6.00
N GLN A 7 0.97 -11.07 4.76
CA GLN A 7 1.80 -10.96 3.56
C GLN A 7 2.47 -9.59 3.48
N LEU A 8 1.74 -8.51 3.76
CA LEU A 8 2.28 -7.15 3.84
C LEU A 8 3.36 -7.06 4.92
N ALA A 9 3.15 -7.68 6.09
CA ALA A 9 4.10 -7.69 7.19
C ALA A 9 5.40 -8.46 6.86
N GLN A 10 5.32 -9.48 6.03
CA GLN A 10 6.50 -10.20 5.54
C GLN A 10 7.32 -9.35 4.57
N ILE A 11 6.65 -8.56 3.72
CA ILE A 11 7.30 -7.73 2.69
C ILE A 11 7.85 -6.42 3.27
N LYS A 12 7.18 -5.87 4.31
CA LYS A 12 7.53 -4.65 5.07
C LYS A 12 7.54 -3.34 4.29
N ILE A 13 7.89 -3.32 3.00
CA ILE A 13 7.86 -2.12 2.15
C ILE A 13 6.94 -2.37 0.96
N ILE A 14 5.91 -1.52 0.79
CA ILE A 14 4.92 -1.62 -0.27
C ILE A 14 5.15 -0.49 -1.28
N PRO A 15 5.58 -0.79 -2.52
CA PRO A 15 5.68 0.20 -3.59
C PRO A 15 4.31 0.80 -3.93
N VAL A 16 4.17 2.12 -3.78
CA VAL A 16 2.96 2.89 -4.11
C VAL A 16 3.13 3.49 -5.50
N ILE A 17 2.39 2.96 -6.48
CA ILE A 17 2.64 3.20 -7.90
C ILE A 17 1.57 4.13 -8.46
N ALA A 18 2.00 5.20 -9.12
CA ALA A 18 1.19 5.96 -10.06
C ALA A 18 1.72 5.72 -11.47
N ILE A 19 0.85 5.24 -12.35
CA ILE A 19 1.23 4.80 -13.69
C ILE A 19 0.35 5.46 -14.74
N ASP A 20 0.94 5.98 -15.81
CA ASP A 20 0.19 6.66 -16.89
C ASP A 20 -0.23 5.69 -18.00
N ARG A 21 0.63 4.71 -18.31
CA ARG A 21 0.43 3.71 -19.36
C ARG A 21 0.35 2.33 -18.73
N ALA A 22 -0.74 1.60 -18.94
CA ALA A 22 -0.97 0.33 -18.26
C ALA A 22 0.12 -0.71 -18.58
N GLU A 23 0.64 -0.72 -19.80
CA GLU A 23 1.67 -1.63 -20.28
C GLU A 23 3.01 -1.52 -19.54
N ASP A 24 3.32 -0.34 -18.97
CA ASP A 24 4.54 -0.12 -18.19
C ASP A 24 4.55 -0.95 -16.89
N ILE A 25 3.39 -1.48 -16.46
CA ILE A 25 3.30 -2.26 -15.23
C ILE A 25 4.00 -3.62 -15.36
N ILE A 26 4.11 -4.16 -16.58
CA ILE A 26 4.70 -5.47 -16.82
C ILE A 26 6.21 -5.43 -16.54
N PRO A 27 7.02 -4.56 -17.18
CA PRO A 27 8.43 -4.44 -16.85
C PRO A 27 8.66 -3.91 -15.43
N LEU A 28 7.80 -3.02 -14.93
CA LEU A 28 7.88 -2.53 -13.55
C LEU A 28 7.67 -3.65 -12.52
N GLY A 29 6.62 -4.45 -12.67
CA GLY A 29 6.30 -5.57 -11.80
C GLY A 29 7.40 -6.63 -11.81
N LYS A 30 7.95 -6.94 -12.99
CA LYS A 30 9.13 -7.80 -13.11
C LYS A 30 10.33 -7.23 -12.34
N ALA A 31 10.63 -5.95 -12.52
CA ALA A 31 11.73 -5.29 -11.84
C ALA A 31 11.55 -5.27 -10.32
N LEU A 32 10.33 -5.19 -9.79
CA LEU A 32 10.08 -5.29 -8.35
C LEU A 32 10.24 -6.73 -7.83
N ALA A 33 9.64 -7.69 -8.52
CA ALA A 33 9.65 -9.11 -8.13
C ALA A 33 11.07 -9.70 -8.10
N GLU A 34 11.88 -9.45 -9.14
CA GLU A 34 13.26 -9.96 -9.24
C GLU A 34 14.21 -9.34 -8.21
N ASN A 35 13.76 -8.29 -7.51
CA ASN A 35 14.58 -7.45 -6.65
C ASN A 35 14.07 -7.39 -5.20
N GLY A 36 13.31 -8.41 -4.79
CA GLY A 36 12.95 -8.63 -3.39
C GLY A 36 11.72 -7.86 -2.91
N LEU A 37 10.99 -7.17 -3.80
CA LEU A 37 9.73 -6.48 -3.46
C LEU A 37 8.54 -7.05 -4.25
N PRO A 38 8.06 -8.27 -3.94
CA PRO A 38 6.93 -8.89 -4.64
C PRO A 38 5.57 -8.31 -4.20
N ALA A 39 5.44 -6.98 -4.15
CA ALA A 39 4.19 -6.27 -3.87
C ALA A 39 4.03 -5.01 -4.73
N ALA A 40 2.77 -4.61 -4.96
CA ALA A 40 2.42 -3.38 -5.66
C ALA A 40 1.08 -2.80 -5.14
N GLU A 41 1.06 -1.54 -4.71
CA GLU A 41 -0.16 -0.72 -4.50
C GLU A 41 -0.34 0.19 -5.72
N ILE A 42 -1.19 -0.19 -6.68
CA ILE A 42 -1.43 0.59 -7.91
C ILE A 42 -2.55 1.61 -7.64
N THR A 43 -2.23 2.90 -7.70
CA THR A 43 -3.16 3.96 -7.32
C THR A 43 -4.17 4.31 -8.43
N PHE A 44 -5.46 4.40 -8.08
CA PHE A 44 -6.58 4.88 -8.92
C PHE A 44 -6.54 6.40 -9.15
N ARG A 45 -5.35 6.94 -9.43
CA ARG A 45 -5.12 8.34 -9.81
C ARG A 45 -4.99 8.52 -11.32
N SER A 46 -5.05 7.42 -12.07
CA SER A 46 -5.05 7.39 -13.54
C SER A 46 -6.08 6.38 -14.03
N ASP A 47 -6.56 6.58 -15.25
CA ASP A 47 -7.50 5.65 -15.92
C ASP A 47 -6.84 4.29 -16.24
N ALA A 48 -5.50 4.23 -16.21
CA ALA A 48 -4.73 3.02 -16.47
C ALA A 48 -4.73 2.01 -15.32
N ALA A 49 -5.19 2.38 -14.11
CA ALA A 49 -4.99 1.58 -12.90
C ALA A 49 -5.62 0.17 -12.98
N ALA A 50 -6.87 0.06 -13.42
CA ALA A 50 -7.57 -1.23 -13.50
C ALA A 50 -6.91 -2.16 -14.53
N GLU A 51 -6.57 -1.64 -15.71
CA GLU A 51 -5.86 -2.41 -16.73
C GLU A 51 -4.45 -2.81 -16.29
N ALA A 52 -3.73 -1.92 -15.59
CA ALA A 52 -2.42 -2.22 -15.03
C ALA A 52 -2.49 -3.36 -14.00
N ILE A 53 -3.50 -3.36 -13.12
CA ILE A 53 -3.72 -4.47 -12.17
C ILE A 53 -3.96 -5.78 -12.93
N ARG A 54 -4.79 -5.76 -13.98
CA ARG A 54 -5.10 -6.95 -14.79
C ARG A 54 -3.84 -7.52 -15.46
N LEU A 55 -3.08 -6.66 -16.13
CA LEU A 55 -1.83 -7.06 -16.80
C LEU A 55 -0.80 -7.58 -15.80
N LEU A 56 -0.67 -6.94 -14.64
CA LEU A 56 0.27 -7.37 -13.61
C LEU A 56 -0.14 -8.72 -12.99
N ARG A 57 -1.43 -8.93 -12.74
CA ARG A 57 -1.92 -10.23 -12.22
C ARG A 57 -1.63 -11.37 -13.19
N GLU A 58 -1.77 -11.14 -14.49
CA GLU A 58 -1.44 -12.13 -15.53
C GLU A 58 0.08 -12.40 -15.59
N ALA A 59 0.90 -11.34 -15.55
CA ALA A 59 2.35 -11.46 -15.67
C ALA A 59 3.06 -11.94 -14.39
N GLN A 60 2.49 -11.66 -13.21
CA GLN A 60 3.06 -11.96 -11.89
C GLN A 60 1.99 -12.58 -10.96
N PRO A 61 1.56 -13.83 -11.18
CA PRO A 61 0.46 -14.45 -10.42
C PRO A 61 0.69 -14.53 -8.91
N GLU A 62 1.95 -14.64 -8.48
CA GLU A 62 2.34 -14.75 -7.07
C GLU A 62 2.54 -13.39 -6.38
N MET A 63 2.56 -12.28 -7.14
CA MET A 63 2.76 -10.96 -6.57
C MET A 63 1.53 -10.53 -5.75
N LEU A 64 1.79 -9.87 -4.62
CA LEU A 64 0.76 -9.24 -3.81
C LEU A 64 0.34 -7.91 -4.46
N ILE A 65 -0.87 -7.87 -5.03
CA ILE A 65 -1.35 -6.73 -5.80
C ILE A 65 -2.54 -6.10 -5.09
N GLY A 66 -2.41 -4.82 -4.76
CA GLY A 66 -3.47 -4.01 -4.18
C GLY A 66 -3.80 -2.80 -5.04
N ALA A 67 -5.00 -2.27 -4.84
CA ALA A 67 -5.43 -1.01 -5.45
C ALA A 67 -5.37 0.13 -4.42
N GLY A 68 -4.58 1.16 -4.70
CA GLY A 68 -4.49 2.36 -3.87
C GLY A 68 -5.45 3.46 -4.32
N THR A 69 -5.70 4.44 -3.46
CA THR A 69 -6.59 5.59 -3.76
C THR A 69 -8.01 5.17 -4.14
N VAL A 70 -8.53 4.10 -3.54
CA VAL A 70 -9.93 3.69 -3.69
C VAL A 70 -10.81 4.57 -2.81
N LEU A 71 -11.76 5.28 -3.41
CA LEU A 71 -12.60 6.29 -2.76
C LEU A 71 -14.08 5.89 -2.67
N ASN A 72 -14.53 4.94 -3.49
CA ASN A 72 -15.93 4.54 -3.58
C ASN A 72 -16.10 3.05 -3.92
N ARG A 73 -17.36 2.61 -4.00
CA ARG A 73 -17.75 1.23 -4.31
C ARG A 73 -17.33 0.81 -5.71
N GLU A 74 -17.53 1.68 -6.69
CA GLU A 74 -17.29 1.39 -8.11
C GLU A 74 -15.82 1.09 -8.35
N GLN A 75 -14.92 1.85 -7.71
CA GLN A 75 -13.48 1.60 -7.75
C GLN A 75 -13.09 0.31 -7.02
N ALA A 76 -13.75 -0.02 -5.90
CA ALA A 76 -13.50 -1.29 -5.20
C ALA A 76 -13.92 -2.50 -6.05
N ILE A 77 -15.05 -2.40 -6.78
CA ILE A 77 -15.49 -3.41 -7.75
C ILE A 77 -14.43 -3.54 -8.86
N ALA A 78 -14.06 -2.44 -9.51
CA ALA A 78 -13.09 -2.46 -10.60
C ALA A 78 -11.73 -3.03 -10.17
N ALA A 79 -11.25 -2.68 -8.97
CA ALA A 79 -10.01 -3.22 -8.41
C ALA A 79 -10.10 -4.75 -8.21
N LYS A 80 -11.20 -5.23 -7.61
CA LYS A 80 -11.41 -6.66 -7.38
C LYS A 80 -11.51 -7.44 -8.68
N GLU A 81 -12.29 -6.94 -9.64
CA GLU A 81 -12.47 -7.57 -10.95
C GLU A 81 -11.17 -7.60 -11.77
N ALA A 82 -10.32 -6.59 -11.63
CA ALA A 82 -8.98 -6.57 -12.23
C ALA A 82 -8.00 -7.57 -11.59
N GLY A 83 -8.29 -8.09 -10.39
CA GLY A 83 -7.47 -9.10 -9.71
C GLY A 83 -6.63 -8.58 -8.55
N ALA A 84 -6.93 -7.39 -8.00
CA ALA A 84 -6.38 -6.95 -6.73
C ALA A 84 -6.97 -7.78 -5.57
N THR A 85 -6.14 -8.11 -4.58
CA THR A 85 -6.57 -8.89 -3.41
C THR A 85 -6.91 -8.01 -2.21
N PHE A 86 -6.49 -6.75 -2.22
CA PHE A 86 -6.80 -5.76 -1.20
C PHE A 86 -6.88 -4.35 -1.80
N VAL A 87 -7.50 -3.44 -1.06
CA VAL A 87 -7.57 -2.02 -1.41
C VAL A 87 -7.04 -1.13 -0.29
N VAL A 88 -6.59 0.06 -0.67
CA VAL A 88 -6.06 1.09 0.22
C VAL A 88 -6.74 2.41 -0.12
N SER A 89 -7.28 3.09 0.89
CA SER A 89 -7.84 4.44 0.76
C SER A 89 -6.96 5.47 1.49
N PRO A 90 -6.87 6.72 1.01
CA PRO A 90 -6.08 7.76 1.68
C PRO A 90 -6.69 8.20 3.01
N GLY A 91 -8.00 8.04 3.18
CA GLY A 91 -8.74 8.35 4.40
C GLY A 91 -9.82 7.32 4.68
N PHE A 92 -10.51 7.46 5.81
CA PHE A 92 -11.58 6.58 6.23
C PHE A 92 -12.93 7.12 5.75
N ASN A 93 -13.63 6.33 4.94
CA ASN A 93 -15.02 6.59 4.55
C ASN A 93 -15.83 5.32 4.87
N PRO A 94 -16.82 5.39 5.78
CA PRO A 94 -17.59 4.22 6.19
C PRO A 94 -18.33 3.57 5.02
N ASN A 95 -18.74 4.34 4.01
CA ASN A 95 -19.43 3.81 2.83
C ASN A 95 -18.49 2.94 1.97
N THR A 96 -17.24 3.36 1.82
CA THR A 96 -16.21 2.63 1.05
C THR A 96 -15.80 1.36 1.79
N VAL A 97 -15.61 1.44 3.11
CA VAL A 97 -15.30 0.27 3.95
C VAL A 97 -16.43 -0.76 3.90
N LYS A 98 -17.68 -0.32 4.09
CA LYS A 98 -18.85 -1.20 3.99
C LYS A 98 -18.95 -1.86 2.61
N ALA A 99 -18.72 -1.11 1.53
CA ALA A 99 -18.71 -1.66 0.18
C ALA A 99 -17.64 -2.76 0.03
N CYS A 100 -16.43 -2.55 0.53
CA CYS A 100 -15.36 -3.56 0.47
C CYS A 100 -15.71 -4.83 1.26
N GLN A 101 -16.30 -4.67 2.44
CA GLN A 101 -16.80 -5.79 3.27
C GLN A 101 -17.89 -6.59 2.54
N GLU A 102 -18.87 -5.92 1.94
CA GLU A 102 -19.95 -6.56 1.15
C GLU A 102 -19.41 -7.26 -0.10
N LEU A 103 -18.36 -6.70 -0.72
CA LEU A 103 -17.68 -7.31 -1.86
C LEU A 103 -16.72 -8.43 -1.45
N GLY A 104 -16.35 -8.56 -0.17
CA GLY A 104 -15.34 -9.51 0.28
C GLY A 104 -13.94 -9.23 -0.27
N ILE A 105 -13.56 -7.95 -0.41
CA ILE A 105 -12.18 -7.53 -0.67
C ILE A 105 -11.63 -6.83 0.57
N GLU A 106 -10.43 -7.18 1.01
CA GLU A 106 -9.83 -6.59 2.20
C GLU A 106 -9.50 -5.10 1.97
N ILE A 107 -9.69 -4.27 3.00
CA ILE A 107 -9.41 -2.83 2.94
C ILE A 107 -8.47 -2.41 4.07
N VAL A 108 -7.45 -1.62 3.74
CA VAL A 108 -6.56 -0.92 4.68
C VAL A 108 -6.83 0.59 4.56
N PRO A 109 -7.80 1.14 5.32
CA PRO A 109 -8.21 2.52 5.16
C PRO A 109 -7.26 3.49 5.87
N GLY A 110 -7.12 4.69 5.31
CA GLY A 110 -6.28 5.76 5.86
C GLY A 110 -6.89 6.44 7.08
N VAL A 111 -6.09 6.70 8.10
CA VAL A 111 -6.42 7.51 9.28
C VAL A 111 -5.21 8.35 9.68
N ASN A 112 -5.44 9.39 10.49
CA ASN A 112 -4.33 10.16 11.08
C ASN A 112 -4.63 10.73 12.48
N ASN A 113 -5.75 10.36 13.10
CA ASN A 113 -6.18 10.91 14.38
C ASN A 113 -7.05 9.90 15.16
N PRO A 114 -7.26 10.15 16.47
CA PRO A 114 -8.08 9.30 17.35
C PRO A 114 -9.49 9.00 16.81
N SER A 115 -10.23 10.02 16.37
CA SER A 115 -11.62 9.86 15.93
C SER A 115 -11.76 8.96 14.70
N ALA A 116 -10.84 9.05 13.75
CA ALA A 116 -10.84 8.18 12.58
C ALA A 116 -10.43 6.74 12.91
N VAL A 117 -9.53 6.56 13.89
CA VAL A 117 -9.19 5.23 14.42
C VAL A 117 -10.39 4.59 15.11
N GLU A 118 -11.10 5.33 15.97
CA GLU A 118 -12.32 4.85 16.64
C GLU A 118 -13.40 4.46 15.64
N ALA A 119 -13.62 5.29 14.60
CA ALA A 119 -14.57 4.97 13.54
C ALA A 119 -14.21 3.69 12.78
N ALA A 120 -12.92 3.40 12.57
CA ALA A 120 -12.48 2.17 11.93
C ALA A 120 -12.66 0.94 12.84
N ILE A 121 -12.36 1.08 14.14
CA ILE A 121 -12.56 0.02 15.14
C ILE A 121 -14.04 -0.36 15.25
N GLU A 122 -14.95 0.63 15.26
CA GLU A 122 -16.40 0.41 15.36
C GLU A 122 -16.92 -0.53 14.27
N VAL A 123 -16.35 -0.47 13.07
CA VAL A 123 -16.71 -1.33 11.93
C VAL A 123 -15.82 -2.56 11.78
N GLY A 124 -15.02 -2.86 12.81
CA GLY A 124 -14.19 -4.06 12.90
C GLY A 124 -12.88 -4.01 12.09
N VAL A 125 -12.43 -2.84 11.65
CA VAL A 125 -11.18 -2.68 10.89
C VAL A 125 -10.05 -2.27 11.82
N THR A 126 -9.04 -3.14 11.94
CA THR A 126 -7.88 -2.93 12.84
C THR A 126 -6.55 -2.79 12.10
N THR A 127 -6.51 -3.05 10.80
CA THR A 127 -5.31 -2.85 9.96
C THR A 127 -5.49 -1.54 9.19
N LEU A 128 -4.74 -0.51 9.57
CA LEU A 128 -4.98 0.86 9.13
C LEU A 128 -3.78 1.43 8.40
N LYS A 129 -4.02 2.27 7.40
CA LYS A 129 -2.98 3.13 6.81
C LYS A 129 -2.86 4.38 7.66
N PHE A 130 -1.64 4.78 8.01
CA PHE A 130 -1.40 6.08 8.65
C PHE A 130 -0.92 7.07 7.59
N PHE A 131 -1.76 8.04 7.22
CA PHE A 131 -1.50 8.92 6.08
C PHE A 131 -2.06 10.35 6.28
N PRO A 132 -1.32 11.40 5.86
CA PRO A 132 0.09 11.39 5.42
C PRO A 132 1.03 11.34 6.63
N ALA A 133 1.89 10.32 6.70
CA ALA A 133 2.62 9.96 7.92
C ALA A 133 3.49 11.09 8.49
N GLU A 134 4.50 11.55 7.73
CA GLU A 134 5.41 12.61 8.20
C GLU A 134 4.67 13.91 8.54
N ALA A 135 3.76 14.32 7.66
CA ALA A 135 3.00 15.57 7.82
C ALA A 135 1.97 15.53 8.97
N SER A 136 1.58 14.33 9.43
CA SER A 136 0.64 14.15 10.55
C SER A 136 1.35 13.97 11.90
N GLY A 137 2.65 14.27 11.98
CA GLY A 137 3.45 14.18 13.22
C GLY A 137 4.31 12.92 13.32
N GLY A 138 4.36 12.12 12.25
CA GLY A 138 5.27 10.99 12.07
C GLY A 138 5.25 9.96 13.19
N ILE A 139 6.43 9.43 13.53
CA ILE A 139 6.61 8.37 14.54
C ILE A 139 6.02 8.75 15.90
N ASN A 140 6.11 10.02 16.31
CA ASN A 140 5.55 10.47 17.58
C ASN A 140 4.03 10.35 17.60
N MET A 141 3.36 10.72 16.51
CA MET A 141 1.92 10.52 16.36
C MET A 141 1.57 9.02 16.34
N VAL A 142 2.30 8.21 15.56
CA VAL A 142 2.08 6.74 15.49
C VAL A 142 2.14 6.11 16.88
N LYS A 143 3.21 6.37 17.65
CA LYS A 143 3.36 5.86 19.03
C LYS A 143 2.23 6.34 19.94
N SER A 144 1.81 7.60 19.80
CA SER A 144 0.74 8.19 20.61
C SER A 144 -0.62 7.56 20.32
N LEU A 145 -0.91 7.22 19.06
CA LEU A 145 -2.12 6.50 18.67
C LEU A 145 -2.08 5.04 19.12
N LEU A 146 -0.95 4.35 18.99
CA LEU A 146 -0.84 2.94 19.39
C LEU A 146 -0.91 2.72 20.91
N ALA A 147 -0.71 3.75 21.73
CA ALA A 147 -0.75 3.63 23.18
C ALA A 147 -2.17 3.27 23.71
N PRO A 148 -3.25 4.02 23.39
CA PRO A 148 -4.60 3.66 23.81
C PRO A 148 -5.27 2.60 22.93
N TYR A 149 -4.92 2.51 21.64
CA TYR A 149 -5.56 1.60 20.69
C TYR A 149 -4.74 0.31 20.52
N THR A 150 -4.81 -0.59 21.49
CA THR A 150 -3.92 -1.76 21.56
C THR A 150 -4.20 -2.83 20.50
N GLN A 151 -5.37 -2.79 19.86
CA GLN A 151 -5.84 -3.78 18.89
C GLN A 151 -5.54 -3.43 17.44
N ILE A 152 -5.02 -2.22 17.16
CA ILE A 152 -4.76 -1.77 15.79
C ILE A 152 -3.28 -1.93 15.42
N GLN A 153 -3.03 -1.92 14.12
CA GLN A 153 -1.69 -1.88 13.53
C GLN A 153 -1.67 -0.91 12.35
N PHE A 154 -0.51 -0.31 12.09
CA PHE A 154 -0.34 0.73 11.08
C PHE A 154 0.54 0.32 9.91
N MET A 155 0.15 0.78 8.73
CA MET A 155 0.98 0.93 7.53
C MET A 155 1.19 2.42 7.23
N PRO A 156 2.23 3.07 7.80
CA PRO A 156 2.55 4.46 7.51
C PRO A 156 2.84 4.67 6.03
N THR A 157 2.37 5.78 5.47
CA THR A 157 2.63 6.17 4.07
C THR A 157 2.63 7.69 3.96
N GLY A 158 3.50 8.23 3.12
CA GLY A 158 3.63 9.68 2.89
C GLY A 158 4.82 10.26 3.64
N GLY A 159 5.87 10.60 2.90
CA GLY A 159 7.14 11.08 3.43
C GLY A 159 8.10 9.97 3.89
N ILE A 160 7.69 8.69 3.78
CA ILE A 160 8.58 7.54 4.02
C ILE A 160 9.61 7.43 2.90
N ASN A 161 10.86 7.16 3.27
CA ASN A 161 12.01 7.05 2.39
C ASN A 161 13.07 6.10 3.00
N ALA A 162 14.16 5.87 2.26
CA ALA A 162 15.25 5.00 2.69
C ALA A 162 15.93 5.43 4.00
N GLN A 163 15.83 6.70 4.41
CA GLN A 163 16.48 7.21 5.62
C GLN A 163 15.63 6.99 6.88
N ASN A 164 14.29 6.95 6.76
CA ASN A 164 13.38 6.87 7.93
C ASN A 164 12.55 5.58 8.01
N VAL A 165 12.53 4.73 6.97
CA VAL A 165 11.67 3.53 6.95
C VAL A 165 11.92 2.59 8.13
N ASN A 166 13.18 2.39 8.53
CA ASN A 166 13.53 1.52 9.65
C ASN A 166 13.12 2.11 11.00
N ASP A 167 13.10 3.44 11.15
CA ASP A 167 12.62 4.07 12.38
C ASP A 167 11.12 3.83 12.57
N TYR A 168 10.34 3.82 11.48
CA TYR A 168 8.93 3.46 11.50
C TYR A 168 8.73 1.97 11.79
N LEU A 169 9.43 1.09 11.09
CA LEU A 169 9.32 -0.36 11.26
C LEU A 169 9.82 -0.86 12.63
N ALA A 170 10.65 -0.07 13.33
CA ALA A 170 11.06 -0.35 14.71
C ALA A 170 9.95 -0.09 15.74
N VAL A 171 8.85 0.57 15.36
CA VAL A 171 7.70 0.77 16.24
C VAL A 171 6.84 -0.50 16.24
N ASP A 172 6.61 -1.07 17.43
CA ASP A 172 5.70 -2.21 17.58
C ASP A 172 4.33 -1.94 16.94
N ARG A 173 3.78 -2.92 16.22
CA ARG A 173 2.55 -2.84 15.42
C ARG A 173 2.58 -1.85 14.24
N VAL A 174 3.75 -1.38 13.83
CA VAL A 174 3.96 -0.93 12.44
C VAL A 174 4.38 -2.14 11.62
N PHE A 175 3.46 -2.67 10.81
CA PHE A 175 3.68 -3.95 10.13
C PHE A 175 4.34 -3.78 8.75
N ALA A 176 4.11 -2.66 8.07
CA ALA A 176 4.72 -2.33 6.79
C ALA A 176 4.74 -0.81 6.60
N CYS A 177 5.41 -0.31 5.56
CA CYS A 177 5.37 1.09 5.15
C CYS A 177 5.13 1.19 3.64
N GLY A 178 4.33 2.16 3.23
CA GLY A 178 4.12 2.51 1.82
C GLY A 178 5.13 3.55 1.34
N GLY A 179 5.72 3.35 0.17
CA GLY A 179 6.79 4.18 -0.37
C GLY A 179 6.74 4.38 -1.88
N THR A 180 7.18 5.54 -2.36
CA THR A 180 7.26 5.85 -3.81
C THR A 180 8.69 5.97 -4.33
N TRP A 181 9.70 6.03 -3.45
CA TRP A 181 11.07 6.42 -3.84
C TRP A 181 11.76 5.41 -4.76
N MET A 182 11.37 4.14 -4.70
CA MET A 182 11.88 3.07 -5.58
C MET A 182 11.11 2.96 -6.90
N VAL A 183 9.92 3.54 -6.99
CA VAL A 183 9.02 3.51 -8.16
C VAL A 183 8.62 4.92 -8.58
N ASP A 184 9.60 5.82 -8.64
CA ASP A 184 9.36 7.20 -9.03
C ASP A 184 8.74 7.28 -10.44
N LYS A 185 7.69 8.12 -10.56
CA LYS A 185 6.91 8.25 -11.80
C LYS A 185 7.76 8.66 -13.01
N LYS A 186 8.80 9.47 -12.80
CA LYS A 186 9.71 9.88 -13.87
C LYS A 186 10.51 8.68 -14.39
N LEU A 187 11.03 7.84 -13.49
CA LEU A 187 11.77 6.64 -13.87
C LEU A 187 10.90 5.65 -14.64
N ILE A 188 9.63 5.49 -14.23
CA ILE A 188 8.64 4.66 -14.92
C ILE A 188 8.41 5.20 -16.35
N ASN A 189 8.11 6.49 -16.48
CA ASN A 189 7.81 7.10 -17.78
C ASN A 189 9.03 7.10 -18.72
N GLU A 190 10.25 7.16 -18.19
CA GLU A 190 11.51 7.05 -18.94
C GLU A 190 11.94 5.60 -19.21
N GLY A 191 11.21 4.60 -18.72
CA GLY A 191 11.54 3.18 -18.89
C GLY A 191 12.84 2.75 -18.21
N ARG A 192 13.21 3.39 -17.09
CA ARG A 192 14.47 3.16 -16.36
C ARG A 192 14.39 1.94 -15.44
N TRP A 193 14.03 0.77 -15.99
CA TRP A 193 13.75 -0.45 -15.23
C TRP A 193 14.94 -0.97 -14.43
N ASP A 194 16.16 -0.87 -14.96
CA ASP A 194 17.38 -1.30 -14.23
C ASP A 194 17.61 -0.45 -12.98
N GLU A 195 17.33 0.85 -13.05
CA GLU A 195 17.47 1.77 -11.92
C GLU A 195 16.38 1.52 -10.88
N ILE A 196 15.14 1.29 -11.32
CA ILE A 196 14.05 0.87 -10.44
C ILE A 196 14.41 -0.45 -9.74
N GLY A 197 14.97 -1.42 -10.46
CA GLY A 197 15.43 -2.68 -9.87
C GLY A 197 16.55 -2.50 -8.86
N ARG A 198 17.49 -1.58 -9.09
CA ARG A 198 18.53 -1.19 -8.11
C ARG A 198 17.90 -0.60 -6.85
N LEU A 199 17.01 0.39 -6.99
CA LEU A 199 16.33 1.03 -5.86
C LEU A 199 15.42 0.06 -5.10
N ALA A 200 14.80 -0.90 -5.79
CA ALA A 200 13.99 -1.95 -5.19
C ALA A 200 14.83 -2.90 -4.34
N ARG A 201 16.00 -3.37 -4.83
CA ARG A 201 16.95 -4.16 -4.03
C ARG A 201 17.41 -3.39 -2.81
N GLU A 202 17.82 -2.14 -2.99
CA GLU A 202 18.27 -1.30 -1.87
C GLU A 202 17.18 -1.13 -0.82
N ALA A 203 15.92 -0.95 -1.23
CA ALA A 203 14.80 -0.90 -0.30
C ALA A 203 14.55 -2.24 0.40
N ALA A 204 14.61 -3.37 -0.33
CA ALA A 204 14.46 -4.70 0.26
C ALA A 204 15.56 -5.00 1.28
N ASP A 205 16.81 -4.65 0.98
CA ASP A 205 17.97 -4.86 1.86
C ASP A 205 17.91 -4.04 3.16
N LEU A 206 17.14 -2.93 3.19
CA LEU A 206 16.93 -2.18 4.43
C LEU A 206 16.11 -2.94 5.47
N VAL A 207 15.27 -3.88 5.01
CA VAL A 207 14.24 -4.54 5.83
C VAL A 207 14.35 -6.06 5.83
N GLY A 208 15.29 -6.61 5.06
CA GLY A 208 15.63 -8.05 4.97
C GLY A 208 16.39 -8.59 6.16
#